data_AF-A0A8S4QEK8-F1
#
_entry.id   AF-A0A8S4QEK8-F1
#
_cell.length_a   1.000
_cell.length_b   1.000
_cell.length_c   1.000
_cell.angle_alpha   90.00
_cell.angle_beta   90.00
_cell.angle_gamma   90.00
#
_symmetry.space_group_name_H-M   'P 1'
#
loop_
_entity.id
_entity.type
_entity.pdbx_description
1 polymer ?
#
loop_
_entity_poly.entity_id
_entity_poly.type
_entity_poly.pdbx_seq_one_letter_code
_entity_poly.pdbx_strand_id
1 'polypeptide(L)'
;YIGRLLHGPQYSAKVEKGEYTLRLGVRHESRALLERLSELPVVIQQRLAQPITLDAYCSQPQALTGGKKFTSASMAHGELLPIYFTPVPAEK
;
A
#
# COMPACT_ATOMS: atom_id res chain seq x y z
N TYR A 1 3.51 15.50 22.66
CA TYR A 1 2.30 15.70 21.82
C TYR A 1 2.52 15.44 20.32
N ILE A 2 3.52 14.62 19.92
CA ILE A 2 3.84 14.34 18.49
C ILE A 2 3.47 12.89 18.09
N GLY A 3 2.70 12.19 18.92
CA GLY A 3 2.39 10.77 18.73
C GLY A 3 1.13 10.47 17.93
N ARG A 4 0.42 11.47 17.40
CA ARG A 4 -0.93 11.29 16.81
C ARG A 4 -1.01 11.53 15.30
N LEU A 5 0.06 11.20 14.56
CA LEU A 5 0.08 11.27 13.09
C LEU A 5 0.34 9.93 12.41
N LEU A 6 0.44 8.82 13.17
CA LEU A 6 0.76 7.49 12.62
C LEU A 6 -0.46 6.59 12.38
N HIS A 7 -1.67 7.13 12.25
CA HIS A 7 -2.86 6.34 11.88
C HIS A 7 -3.65 6.97 10.72
N GLY A 8 -3.37 6.48 9.50
CA GLY A 8 -4.32 6.44 8.37
C GLY A 8 -4.62 7.75 7.62
N PRO A 9 -5.26 7.66 6.44
CA PRO A 9 -5.38 8.73 5.45
C PRO A 9 -6.47 9.73 5.85
N GLN A 10 -6.27 10.49 6.93
CA GLN A 10 -7.26 11.46 7.39
C GLN A 10 -7.32 12.72 6.52
N TYR A 11 -6.34 12.92 5.64
CA TYR A 11 -6.28 14.04 4.72
C TYR A 11 -6.12 13.54 3.28
N SER A 12 -7.18 13.63 2.49
CA SER A 12 -7.15 13.41 1.04
C SER A 12 -7.61 14.68 0.33
N ALA A 13 -6.78 15.21 -0.57
CA ALA A 13 -7.15 16.31 -1.45
C ALA A 13 -7.29 15.79 -2.89
N LYS A 14 -8.32 16.24 -3.60
CA LYS A 14 -8.39 16.08 -5.06
C LYS A 14 -7.56 17.20 -5.67
N VAL A 15 -6.65 16.83 -6.55
CA VAL A 15 -5.67 17.72 -7.14
C VAL A 15 -5.72 17.51 -8.65
N GLU A 16 -5.77 18.61 -9.40
CA GLU A 16 -5.77 18.58 -10.87
C GLU A 16 -4.34 18.39 -11.40
N LYS A 17 -4.20 18.18 -12.71
CA LYS A 17 -2.88 18.12 -13.33
C LYS A 17 -2.21 19.50 -13.22
N GLY A 18 -1.08 19.55 -12.53
CA GLY A 18 -0.34 20.79 -12.33
C GLY A 18 0.87 20.58 -11.44
N GLU A 19 1.53 21.68 -11.10
CA GLU A 19 2.70 21.72 -10.22
C GLU A 19 2.26 22.17 -8.82
N TYR A 20 2.69 21.43 -7.79
CA TYR A 20 2.29 21.66 -6.40
C TYR A 20 3.48 21.60 -5.47
N THR A 21 3.52 22.52 -4.50
CA THR A 21 4.55 22.57 -3.46
C THR A 21 3.96 22.20 -2.11
N LEU A 22 4.46 21.12 -1.50
CA LEU A 22 4.10 20.74 -0.13
C LEU A 22 4.97 21.47 0.88
N ARG A 23 4.34 22.09 1.89
CA ARG A 23 5.05 22.76 3.00
C ARG A 23 4.60 22.17 4.33
N LEU A 24 5.53 21.58 5.08
CA LEU A 24 5.30 21.07 6.42
C LEU A 24 6.00 21.99 7.43
N GLY A 25 5.23 22.57 8.36
CA GLY A 25 5.78 23.36 9.47
C GLY A 25 5.75 22.55 10.76
N VAL A 26 6.92 22.20 11.31
CA VAL A 26 7.02 21.53 12.62
C VAL A 26 7.64 22.48 13.64
N ARG A 27 6.99 22.62 14.81
CA ARG A 27 7.51 23.39 15.95
C ARG A 27 7.81 22.43 17.09
N HIS A 28 9.03 22.47 17.59
CA HIS A 28 9.46 21.65 18.72
C HIS A 28 10.53 22.38 19.52
N GLU A 29 10.58 22.13 20.83
CA GLU A 29 11.54 22.76 21.75
C GLU A 29 12.97 22.23 21.57
N SER A 30 13.12 20.95 21.25
CA SER A 30 14.42 20.34 20.98
C SER A 30 14.82 20.50 19.52
N ARG A 31 15.90 21.26 19.29
CA ARG A 31 16.52 21.44 17.97
C ARG A 31 17.03 20.14 17.36
N ALA A 32 17.65 19.27 18.16
CA ALA A 32 18.18 18.00 17.68
C ALA A 32 17.09 17.07 17.09
N LEU A 33 15.87 17.14 17.61
CA LEU A 33 14.73 16.40 17.06
C LEU A 33 14.19 17.06 15.78
N LEU A 34 14.22 18.39 15.66
CA LEU A 34 13.83 19.10 14.43
C LEU A 34 14.78 18.77 13.27
N GLU A 35 16.09 18.72 13.53
CA GLU A 35 17.09 18.38 12.52
C GLU A 35 16.87 16.96 12.00
N ARG A 36 16.62 15.99 12.89
CA ARG A 36 16.26 14.61 12.51
C ARG A 36 14.97 14.51 11.68
N LEU A 37 13.98 15.37 11.96
CA LEU A 37 12.73 15.39 11.20
C LEU A 37 12.90 16.01 9.80
N SER A 38 13.87 16.90 9.61
CA SER A 38 14.12 17.55 8.31
C SER A 38 14.64 16.59 7.24
N GLU A 39 15.26 15.49 7.64
CA GLU A 39 15.76 14.44 6.75
C GLU A 39 14.70 13.38 6.42
N LEU A 40 13.54 13.41 7.09
CA LEU A 40 12.53 12.38 6.88
C LEU A 40 11.78 12.58 5.55
N PRO A 41 11.66 11.54 4.73
CA PRO A 41 10.88 11.61 3.51
C PRO A 41 9.39 11.72 3.83
N VAL A 42 8.68 12.52 3.04
CA VAL A 42 7.22 12.59 3.08
C VAL A 42 6.65 11.55 2.12
N VAL A 43 5.71 10.74 2.61
CA VAL A 43 5.00 9.74 1.79
C VAL A 43 3.72 10.36 1.23
N ILE A 44 3.62 10.42 -0.10
CA ILE A 44 2.39 10.80 -0.79
C ILE A 44 1.69 9.54 -1.25
N GLN A 45 0.45 9.35 -0.82
CA GLN A 45 -0.39 8.22 -1.24
C GLN A 45 -1.46 8.70 -2.22
N GLN A 46 -1.35 8.25 -3.47
CA GLN A 46 -2.37 8.50 -4.48
C GLN A 46 -3.29 7.29 -4.60
N ARG A 47 -4.60 7.52 -4.57
CA ARG A 47 -5.57 6.48 -4.92
C ARG A 47 -5.47 6.21 -6.43
N LEU A 48 -5.30 4.96 -6.79
CA LEU A 48 -5.33 4.53 -8.19
C LEU A 48 -6.75 4.74 -8.75
N ALA A 49 -6.83 5.22 -10.00
CA ALA A 49 -8.11 5.39 -10.69
C ALA A 49 -8.81 4.03 -10.91
N GLN A 50 -8.03 2.98 -11.17
CA GLN A 50 -8.50 1.61 -11.26
C GLN A 50 -7.72 0.75 -10.25
N PRO A 51 -8.40 -0.09 -9.44
CA PRO A 51 -7.71 -0.98 -8.52
C PRO A 51 -6.92 -2.04 -9.29
N ILE A 52 -5.75 -2.42 -8.77
CA ILE A 52 -4.97 -3.54 -9.30
C ILE A 52 -5.62 -4.83 -8.82
N THR A 53 -6.20 -5.59 -9.75
CA THR A 53 -6.79 -6.89 -9.47
C THR A 53 -5.72 -7.97 -9.57
N LEU A 54 -5.53 -8.73 -8.49
CA LEU A 54 -4.65 -9.89 -8.45
C LEU A 54 -5.47 -11.16 -8.47
N ASP A 55 -5.02 -12.13 -9.25
CA ASP A 55 -5.60 -13.47 -9.28
C ASP A 55 -4.93 -14.35 -8.20
N ALA A 56 -5.74 -15.16 -7.53
CA ALA A 56 -5.30 -16.14 -6.55
C ALA A 56 -5.35 -17.55 -7.15
N TYR A 57 -4.46 -18.44 -6.71
CA TYR A 57 -4.37 -19.82 -7.21
C TYR A 57 -4.07 -20.79 -6.06
N CYS A 58 -4.59 -22.01 -6.08
CA CYS A 58 -4.27 -23.05 -5.09
C CYS A 58 -3.09 -23.96 -5.48
N SER A 59 -2.50 -23.74 -6.65
CA SER A 59 -1.46 -24.57 -7.21
C SER A 59 -0.41 -23.71 -7.88
N GLN A 60 0.86 -23.94 -7.56
CA GLN A 60 1.99 -23.17 -8.10
C GLN A 60 2.07 -23.28 -9.64
N PRO A 61 1.97 -24.47 -10.28
CA PRO A 61 1.89 -24.56 -11.74
C PRO A 61 0.77 -23.73 -12.34
N GLN A 62 -0.41 -23.71 -11.70
CA GLN A 62 -1.56 -22.94 -12.18
C GLN A 62 -1.32 -21.44 -12.06
N ALA A 63 -0.62 -20.99 -11.02
CA ALA A 63 -0.20 -19.59 -10.92
C ALA A 63 0.78 -19.22 -12.03
N LEU A 64 1.79 -20.06 -12.31
CA LEU A 64 2.80 -19.78 -13.33
C LEU A 64 2.24 -19.75 -14.75
N THR A 65 1.26 -20.60 -15.06
CA THR A 65 0.67 -20.68 -16.41
C THR A 65 -0.60 -19.84 -16.58
N GLY A 66 -1.07 -19.16 -15.52
CA GLY A 66 -2.33 -18.42 -15.54
C GLY A 66 -3.57 -19.30 -15.69
N GLY A 67 -3.51 -20.52 -15.14
CA GLY A 67 -4.57 -21.53 -15.24
C GLY A 67 -5.76 -21.28 -14.31
N LYS A 68 -6.23 -22.33 -13.62
CA LYS A 68 -7.46 -22.25 -12.81
C LYS A 68 -7.28 -21.33 -11.60
N LYS A 69 -8.00 -20.20 -11.63
CA LYS A 69 -8.09 -19.25 -10.53
C LYS A 69 -8.85 -19.84 -9.34
N PHE A 70 -8.39 -19.50 -8.15
CA PHE A 70 -9.05 -19.79 -6.90
C PHE A 70 -10.13 -18.73 -6.62
N THR A 71 -11.29 -19.20 -6.17
CA THR A 71 -12.42 -18.35 -5.80
C THR A 71 -12.77 -18.53 -4.32
N SER A 72 -13.02 -19.77 -3.91
CA SER A 72 -13.34 -20.12 -2.53
C SER A 72 -13.09 -21.60 -2.25
N ALA A 73 -12.90 -21.94 -0.98
CA ALA A 73 -12.89 -23.29 -0.45
C ALA A 73 -13.55 -23.32 0.94
N SER A 74 -14.19 -24.44 1.27
CA SER A 74 -14.57 -24.75 2.64
C SER A 74 -13.44 -25.53 3.29
N MET A 75 -13.05 -25.16 4.51
CA MET A 75 -11.91 -25.76 5.21
C MET A 75 -12.35 -26.27 6.59
N ALA A 76 -11.91 -27.47 6.94
CA ALA A 76 -12.09 -28.00 8.28
C ALA A 76 -11.07 -27.40 9.25
N HIS A 77 -11.36 -27.51 10.56
CA HIS A 77 -10.46 -27.03 11.59
C HIS A 77 -9.09 -27.75 11.51
N GLY A 78 -8.02 -26.97 11.38
CA GLY A 78 -6.65 -27.48 11.29
C GLY A 78 -6.15 -27.75 9.87
N GLU A 79 -6.97 -27.56 8.84
CA GLU A 79 -6.51 -27.64 7.45
C GLU A 79 -5.70 -26.41 7.04
N LEU A 80 -4.70 -26.62 6.19
CA LEU A 80 -3.88 -25.58 5.59
C LEU A 80 -4.05 -25.63 4.07
N LEU A 81 -4.40 -24.50 3.46
CA LEU A 81 -4.55 -24.37 2.01
C LEU A 81 -3.55 -23.34 1.49
N PRO A 82 -2.51 -23.75 0.74
CA PRO A 82 -1.57 -22.80 0.15
C PRO A 82 -2.26 -22.00 -0.97
N ILE A 83 -2.09 -20.68 -0.91
CA ILE A 83 -2.56 -19.74 -1.94
C ILE A 83 -1.36 -19.03 -2.55
N TYR A 84 -1.33 -19.01 -3.88
CA TYR A 84 -0.28 -18.41 -4.69
C TYR A 84 -0.84 -17.20 -5.43
N PHE A 85 -0.01 -16.16 -5.57
CA PHE A 85 -0.30 -14.95 -6.34
C PHE A 85 0.78 -14.78 -7.40
N THR A 86 0.39 -14.26 -8.57
CA THR A 86 1.33 -13.92 -9.63
C THR A 86 1.80 -12.47 -9.48
N PRO A 87 3.01 -12.13 -9.96
CA PRO A 87 3.43 -10.74 -10.09
C PRO A 87 2.39 -9.93 -10.87
N VAL A 88 2.25 -8.65 -10.51
CA VAL A 88 1.45 -7.70 -11.31
C VAL A 88 2.10 -7.63 -12.71
N PRO A 89 1.35 -7.84 -13.80
CA PRO A 89 1.88 -7.71 -15.14
C PRO A 89 2.53 -6.33 -15.32
N ALA A 90 3.72 -6.28 -15.91
CA ALA A 90 4.44 -5.03 -16.13
C ALA A 90 3.73 -4.09 -17.13
N GLU A 91 2.80 -4.63 -17.92
CA GLU A 91 1.92 -3.87 -18.81
C GLU A 91 0.51 -3.80 -18.23
N LYS A 92 0.18 -2.63 -17.65
CA LYS A 92 -1.16 -2.05 -17.65
C LYS A 92 -1.10 -0.56 -17.35
#